data_AF-C1GXZ3-F1
#
_entry.id   AF-C1GXZ3-F1
#
_cell.length_a   1.000
_cell.length_b   1.000
_cell.length_c   1.000
_cell.angle_alpha   90.00
_cell.angle_beta   90.00
_cell.angle_gamma   90.00
#
_symmetry.space_group_name_H-M   'P 1'
#
loop_
_entity.id
_entity.type
_entity.pdbx_description
1 polymer ?
#
loop_
_entity_poly.entity_id
_entity_poly.type
_entity_poly.pdbx_seq_one_letter_code
_entity_poly.pdbx_strand_id
1 'polypeptide(L)'
;MDRMRSGAPGGESNSKEDEKLTNGVVGASMGWHGKYRNGSNFTKFVLSENSPKHTECLLQRRYQNRTFKPDTRVASQNTAPMATKQAATGVLENLPIRLRNFFARYPPQVYSAHALGATKELEGVEAPAPAPSPYTPSRSVKASKSNKSSFSLSQTFLRSDPEHPNPFLPYKNPETGRWRGAMISLRRQNELVKLAAKYGVEELLPPSRKSTIYKETKAVEKGLRIRGTGIGQKVKGHKWERLIETRLEDRRKAMMGMPEMIRMWKQRGHGRGWKKYPRK
;
A
#
# COMPACT_ATOMS: atom_id res chain seq x y z
N MET A 1 -44.84 -23.18 21.64
CA MET A 1 -45.20 -21.80 21.24
C MET A 1 -44.50 -21.49 19.94
N ASP A 2 -45.19 -21.90 18.88
CA ASP A 2 -44.81 -21.84 17.48
C ASP A 2 -44.79 -20.43 16.91
N ARG A 3 -43.82 -20.14 16.04
CA ARG A 3 -43.97 -19.18 14.94
C ARG A 3 -43.13 -19.67 13.75
N MET A 4 -43.71 -20.59 12.99
CA MET A 4 -43.34 -20.83 11.60
C MET A 4 -43.79 -19.64 10.76
N ARG A 5 -42.92 -19.15 9.85
CA ARG A 5 -43.30 -18.27 8.76
C ARG A 5 -42.92 -18.94 7.44
N SER A 6 -43.98 -19.25 6.71
CA SER A 6 -44.09 -19.95 5.43
C SER A 6 -43.82 -19.06 4.23
N GLY A 7 -43.44 -19.73 3.11
CA GLY A 7 -43.77 -19.38 1.72
C GLY A 7 -42.97 -18.24 1.08
N ALA A 8 -42.55 -18.27 -0.19
CA ALA A 8 -42.84 -19.15 -1.32
C ALA A 8 -41.78 -18.91 -2.43
N PRO A 9 -41.61 -19.82 -3.41
CA PRO A 9 -40.88 -19.58 -4.65
C PRO A 9 -41.86 -19.33 -5.83
N GLY A 10 -41.41 -18.59 -6.84
CA GLY A 10 -42.13 -18.41 -8.10
C GLY A 10 -41.24 -17.73 -9.14
N GLY A 11 -40.94 -18.43 -10.23
CA GLY A 11 -40.24 -17.88 -11.39
C GLY A 11 -41.26 -17.37 -12.41
N GLU A 12 -40.85 -16.38 -13.21
CA GLU A 12 -41.54 -16.04 -14.45
C GLU A 12 -40.57 -15.31 -15.39
N SER A 13 -40.39 -15.91 -16.56
CA SER A 13 -39.78 -15.34 -17.76
C SER A 13 -40.69 -14.25 -18.33
N ASN A 14 -40.12 -13.11 -18.76
CA ASN A 14 -40.80 -12.20 -19.67
C ASN A 14 -39.85 -11.74 -20.79
N SER A 15 -40.32 -12.00 -22.01
CA SER A 15 -39.77 -11.57 -23.29
C SER A 15 -40.66 -10.47 -23.88
N LYS A 16 -40.03 -9.53 -24.59
CA LYS A 16 -40.62 -8.45 -25.41
C LYS A 16 -41.28 -7.32 -24.61
N GLU A 17 -40.81 -6.09 -24.83
CA GLU A 17 -41.50 -5.13 -25.71
C GLU A 17 -40.67 -3.84 -25.84
N ASP A 18 -40.66 -3.32 -27.07
CA ASP A 18 -40.07 -2.06 -27.46
C ASP A 18 -40.96 -0.89 -27.01
N GLU A 19 -40.41 0.17 -26.42
CA GLU A 19 -41.06 1.49 -26.50
C GLU A 19 -40.06 2.65 -26.54
N LYS A 20 -40.34 3.59 -27.44
CA LYS A 20 -39.60 4.83 -27.74
C LYS A 20 -40.25 6.00 -27.00
N LEU A 21 -39.47 6.88 -26.35
CA LEU A 21 -39.78 8.31 -26.16
C LEU A 21 -38.43 9.07 -26.07
N THR A 22 -37.94 9.78 -27.10
CA THR A 22 -38.13 11.20 -27.45
C THR A 22 -37.93 12.19 -26.30
N ASN A 23 -36.87 13.01 -26.39
CA ASN A 23 -36.65 14.38 -25.88
C ASN A 23 -35.20 14.75 -26.29
N GLY A 24 -34.79 15.90 -26.82
CA GLY A 24 -35.35 17.21 -27.13
C GLY A 24 -34.11 18.06 -27.48
N VAL A 25 -34.12 18.74 -28.63
CA VAL A 25 -32.98 19.53 -29.15
C VAL A 25 -33.05 20.94 -28.60
N VAL A 26 -31.95 21.45 -28.03
CA VAL A 26 -31.65 22.88 -27.91
C VAL A 26 -30.20 23.09 -28.37
N GLY A 27 -30.02 24.01 -29.32
CA GLY A 27 -28.73 24.30 -29.93
C GLY A 27 -27.85 25.24 -29.10
N ALA A 28 -26.54 25.12 -29.32
CA ALA A 28 -25.59 26.20 -29.08
C ALA A 28 -24.43 26.06 -30.06
N SER A 29 -24.37 27.02 -30.98
CA SER A 29 -23.25 27.31 -31.87
C SER A 29 -22.15 27.99 -31.06
N MET A 30 -20.91 27.52 -31.15
CA MET A 30 -19.71 28.36 -30.97
C MET A 30 -18.50 27.63 -31.55
N GLY A 31 -17.98 28.21 -32.63
CA GLY A 31 -16.83 27.72 -33.36
C GLY A 31 -15.52 27.88 -32.59
N TRP A 32 -14.62 26.91 -32.79
CA TRP A 32 -13.22 27.04 -32.44
C TRP A 32 -12.39 26.75 -33.69
N HIS A 33 -11.89 27.82 -34.29
CA HIS A 33 -10.77 27.81 -35.21
C HIS A 33 -9.49 27.56 -34.39
N GLY A 34 -8.74 26.51 -34.74
CA GLY A 34 -7.46 26.18 -34.09
C GLY A 34 -6.58 25.37 -35.03
N LYS A 35 -5.65 26.06 -35.67
CA LYS A 35 -4.67 25.62 -36.67
C LYS A 35 -3.90 24.35 -36.23
N TYR A 36 -3.93 23.31 -37.05
CA TYR A 36 -2.85 22.30 -37.08
C TYR A 36 -1.87 22.69 -38.20
N ARG A 37 -0.65 23.05 -37.79
CA ARG A 37 0.51 23.19 -38.69
C ARG A 37 1.43 21.98 -38.51
N ASN A 38 1.96 21.58 -39.65
CA ASN A 38 2.75 20.41 -39.99
C ASN A 38 4.10 20.25 -39.28
N GLY A 39 4.61 19.02 -39.39
CA GLY A 39 6.04 18.67 -39.31
C GLY A 39 6.41 18.07 -37.96
N SER A 40 7.24 17.04 -37.84
CA SER A 40 8.04 16.27 -38.77
C SER A 40 8.71 15.19 -37.90
N ASN A 41 8.81 13.97 -38.40
CA ASN A 41 9.81 12.95 -38.03
C ASN A 41 10.04 12.68 -36.52
N PHE A 42 9.43 11.61 -35.99
CA PHE A 42 10.11 10.83 -34.95
C PHE A 42 10.20 9.37 -35.36
N THR A 43 11.44 9.00 -35.67
CA THR A 43 11.94 7.71 -36.08
C THR A 43 11.65 6.63 -35.05
N LYS A 44 11.21 5.48 -35.56
CA LYS A 44 11.23 4.18 -34.87
C LYS A 44 12.65 3.90 -34.37
N PHE A 45 12.79 3.70 -33.06
CA PHE A 45 13.91 2.92 -32.53
C PHE A 45 13.38 1.56 -32.08
N VAL A 46 13.76 0.54 -32.85
CA VAL A 46 13.59 -0.88 -32.56
C VAL A 46 14.88 -1.33 -31.87
N LEU A 47 14.77 -1.81 -30.63
CA LEU A 47 15.77 -2.60 -29.91
C LEU A 47 14.92 -3.69 -29.22
N SER A 48 14.78 -4.91 -29.75
CA SER A 48 15.78 -5.95 -29.98
C SER A 48 16.58 -6.28 -28.73
N GLU A 49 15.99 -7.19 -27.94
CA GLU A 49 16.60 -8.41 -27.40
C GLU A 49 17.84 -8.36 -26.47
N ASN A 50 17.63 -8.94 -25.28
CA ASN A 50 18.52 -9.86 -24.57
C ASN A 50 19.80 -9.31 -23.91
N SER A 51 19.75 -9.02 -22.60
CA SER A 51 20.86 -9.35 -21.67
C SER A 51 20.45 -9.23 -20.19
N PRO A 52 20.43 -10.33 -19.40
CA PRO A 52 20.13 -10.30 -17.97
C PRO A 52 21.43 -10.25 -17.17
N LYS A 53 22.11 -9.09 -17.13
CA LYS A 53 23.35 -8.92 -16.35
C LYS A 53 23.52 -7.50 -15.80
N HIS A 54 22.54 -6.97 -15.05
CA HIS A 54 22.79 -5.73 -14.27
C HIS A 54 21.85 -5.42 -13.08
N THR A 55 21.12 -6.41 -12.57
CA THR A 55 20.25 -6.23 -11.39
C THR A 55 20.71 -7.06 -10.19
N GLU A 56 22.02 -7.13 -9.97
CA GLU A 56 22.63 -7.46 -8.69
C GLU A 56 23.57 -6.30 -8.33
N CYS A 57 23.09 -5.24 -7.66
CA CYS A 57 24.03 -4.22 -7.17
C CYS A 57 23.63 -3.42 -5.93
N LEU A 58 22.38 -3.46 -5.42
CA LEU A 58 21.99 -2.48 -4.38
C LEU A 58 21.19 -2.98 -3.17
N LEU A 59 20.99 -4.29 -2.95
CA LEU A 59 20.32 -4.78 -1.73
C LEU A 59 21.11 -5.79 -0.86
N GLN A 60 22.31 -6.21 -1.25
CA GLN A 60 23.13 -7.15 -0.48
C GLN A 60 24.19 -6.50 0.46
N ARG A 61 24.27 -5.15 0.55
CA ARG A 61 25.44 -4.46 1.14
C ARG A 61 25.23 -3.80 2.52
N ARG A 62 24.20 -4.16 3.29
CA ARG A 62 24.00 -3.65 4.66
C ARG A 62 23.88 -4.72 5.76
N TYR A 63 24.05 -5.99 5.42
CA TYR A 63 24.03 -7.09 6.38
C TYR A 63 25.24 -8.01 6.22
N GLN A 64 26.45 -7.47 6.05
CA GLN A 64 27.70 -8.21 6.30
C GLN A 64 28.79 -7.22 6.73
N ASN A 65 29.61 -7.64 7.69
CA ASN A 65 30.87 -7.02 8.15
C ASN A 65 30.80 -6.04 9.33
N ARG A 66 30.43 -6.56 10.50
CA ARG A 66 31.10 -6.21 11.77
C ARG A 66 31.57 -7.47 12.49
N THR A 67 32.38 -8.27 11.80
CA THR A 67 33.27 -9.24 12.45
C THR A 67 34.48 -8.47 12.98
N PHE A 68 34.32 -7.88 14.15
CA PHE A 68 35.42 -7.24 14.89
C PHE A 68 36.29 -8.37 15.45
N LYS A 69 37.49 -8.56 14.89
CA LYS A 69 38.50 -9.46 15.43
C LYS A 69 38.87 -8.96 16.84
N PRO A 70 38.79 -9.78 17.89
CA PRO A 70 39.34 -9.40 19.18
C PRO A 70 40.85 -9.61 19.12
N ASP A 71 41.62 -8.52 19.10
CA ASP A 71 43.05 -8.59 19.42
C ASP A 71 43.18 -9.00 20.88
N THR A 72 43.49 -10.28 21.08
CA THR A 72 44.01 -10.84 22.31
C THR A 72 45.39 -10.26 22.56
N ARG A 73 45.51 -9.22 23.39
CA ARG A 73 46.77 -8.86 24.05
C ARG A 73 46.52 -7.94 25.26
N VAL A 74 46.83 -8.51 26.43
CA VAL A 74 47.41 -7.85 27.61
C VAL A 74 46.45 -7.15 28.59
N ALA A 75 46.75 -7.37 29.88
CA ALA A 75 46.34 -6.65 31.08
C ALA A 75 45.05 -7.11 31.81
N SER A 76 45.23 -8.21 32.54
CA SER A 76 44.67 -8.41 33.88
C SER A 76 44.75 -7.14 34.73
N GLN A 77 43.62 -6.51 35.03
CA GLN A 77 43.39 -5.72 36.25
C GLN A 77 41.89 -5.78 36.62
N ASN A 78 41.57 -6.66 37.57
CA ASN A 78 40.28 -6.71 38.25
C ASN A 78 40.19 -5.52 39.23
N THR A 79 39.58 -4.39 38.85
CA THR A 79 39.21 -3.33 39.79
C THR A 79 37.96 -2.53 39.34
N ALA A 80 36.98 -2.45 40.25
CA ALA A 80 35.91 -1.44 40.40
C ALA A 80 34.61 -1.47 39.52
N PRO A 81 33.42 -1.72 40.10
CA PRO A 81 32.11 -1.52 39.46
C PRO A 81 31.62 -0.04 39.44
N MET A 82 32.46 0.94 39.79
CA MET A 82 32.04 2.33 39.97
C MET A 82 32.14 3.21 38.71
N ALA A 83 33.01 2.87 37.76
CA ALA A 83 33.26 3.70 36.57
C ALA A 83 32.13 3.68 35.53
N THR A 84 31.35 2.60 35.47
CA THR A 84 30.24 2.47 34.50
C THR A 84 29.08 3.41 34.81
N LYS A 85 28.83 3.71 36.10
CA LYS A 85 27.77 4.63 36.51
C LYS A 85 28.07 6.08 36.09
N GLN A 86 29.32 6.53 36.20
CA GLN A 86 29.73 7.89 35.85
C GLN A 86 29.71 8.14 34.33
N ALA A 87 30.13 7.15 33.54
CA ALA A 87 30.00 7.24 32.08
C ALA A 87 28.53 7.31 31.64
N ALA A 88 27.66 6.55 32.31
CA ALA A 88 26.21 6.56 32.05
C ALA A 88 25.55 7.90 32.43
N THR A 89 25.96 8.56 33.52
CA THR A 89 25.43 9.88 33.89
C THR A 89 25.79 10.95 32.86
N GLY A 90 27.03 10.95 32.36
CA GLY A 90 27.45 11.89 31.31
C GLY A 90 26.66 11.72 30.00
N VAL A 91 26.39 10.46 29.60
CA VAL A 91 25.53 10.18 28.43
C VAL A 91 24.10 10.65 28.68
N LEU A 92 23.57 10.47 29.90
CA LEU A 92 22.21 10.89 30.26
C LEU A 92 22.04 12.41 30.29
N GLU A 93 23.09 13.16 30.67
CA GLU A 93 23.07 14.63 30.69
C GLU A 93 23.07 15.23 29.28
N ASN A 94 23.74 14.58 28.32
CA ASN A 94 23.78 14.99 26.91
C ASN A 94 22.46 14.78 26.15
N LEU A 95 21.49 14.06 26.74
CA LEU A 95 20.20 13.80 26.12
C LEU A 95 19.27 15.03 26.19
N PRO A 96 18.47 15.29 25.14
CA PRO A 96 17.46 16.34 25.16
C PRO A 96 16.54 16.21 26.37
N ILE A 97 16.21 17.36 26.99
CA ILE A 97 15.31 17.45 28.16
C ILE A 97 14.01 16.68 27.93
N ARG A 98 13.47 16.70 26.71
CA ARG A 98 12.25 15.95 26.35
C ARG A 98 12.40 14.44 26.51
N LEU A 99 13.55 13.87 26.12
CA LEU A 99 13.83 12.44 26.28
C LEU A 99 14.10 12.10 27.74
N ARG A 100 14.87 12.94 28.46
CA ARG A 100 15.11 12.78 29.90
C ARG A 100 13.80 12.75 30.70
N ASN A 101 12.91 13.71 30.45
CA ASN A 101 11.59 13.78 31.08
C ASN A 101 10.70 12.59 30.71
N PHE A 102 10.84 12.06 29.49
CA PHE A 102 10.13 10.86 29.07
C PHE A 102 10.62 9.63 29.86
N PHE A 103 11.93 9.41 29.92
CA PHE A 103 12.52 8.27 30.65
C PHE A 103 12.35 8.36 32.16
N ALA A 104 12.27 9.57 32.72
CA ALA A 104 11.93 9.77 34.13
C ALA A 104 10.50 9.29 34.47
N ARG A 105 9.57 9.42 33.53
CA ARG A 105 8.17 8.97 33.70
C ARG A 105 7.97 7.51 33.31
N TYR A 106 8.68 7.05 32.29
CA TYR A 106 8.58 5.71 31.72
C TYR A 106 9.98 5.10 31.70
N PRO A 107 10.42 4.48 32.81
CA PRO A 107 11.75 3.91 32.90
C PRO A 107 11.93 2.79 31.86
N PRO A 108 13.06 2.74 31.14
CA PRO A 108 13.28 1.76 30.08
C PRO A 108 13.31 0.32 30.59
N GLN A 109 13.63 0.09 31.86
CA GLN A 109 13.61 -1.24 32.49
C GLN A 109 12.24 -1.91 32.44
N VAL A 110 11.16 -1.13 32.41
CA VAL A 110 9.78 -1.63 32.36
C VAL A 110 9.20 -1.50 30.95
N TYR A 111 9.45 -0.38 30.28
CA TYR A 111 8.75 -0.03 29.05
C TYR A 111 9.54 -0.27 27.78
N SER A 112 10.85 -0.52 27.82
CA SER A 112 11.64 -0.70 26.60
C SER A 112 11.15 -1.90 25.79
N ALA A 113 11.40 -1.88 24.48
CA ALA A 113 11.09 -3.02 23.63
C ALA A 113 11.75 -4.31 24.18
N HIS A 114 13.00 -4.22 24.62
CA HIS A 114 13.74 -5.33 25.23
C HIS A 114 13.07 -5.85 26.51
N ALA A 115 12.61 -4.96 27.40
CA ALA A 115 11.94 -5.32 28.65
C ALA A 115 10.61 -6.07 28.43
N LEU A 116 9.82 -5.65 27.43
CA LEU A 116 8.55 -6.30 27.07
C LEU A 116 8.74 -7.67 26.38
N GLY A 117 9.97 -8.16 26.28
CA GLY A 117 10.32 -9.40 25.62
C GLY A 117 10.31 -9.30 24.10
N ALA A 118 10.76 -8.17 23.53
CA ALA A 118 11.01 -8.09 22.10
C ALA A 118 12.04 -9.15 21.69
N THR A 119 11.51 -10.21 21.06
CA THR A 119 12.25 -11.22 20.31
C THR A 119 13.47 -11.78 21.05
N LYS A 120 13.24 -12.67 22.03
CA LYS A 120 14.04 -13.90 22.00
C LYS A 120 13.82 -14.45 20.59
N GLU A 121 14.89 -14.52 19.83
CA GLU A 121 14.97 -14.97 18.45
C GLU A 121 13.87 -15.99 18.17
N LEU A 122 12.90 -15.61 17.33
CA LEU A 122 12.05 -16.62 16.70
C LEU A 122 12.92 -17.31 15.65
N GLU A 123 13.83 -18.17 16.12
CA GLU A 123 14.52 -19.16 15.31
C GLU A 123 13.44 -19.97 14.59
N GLY A 124 13.28 -19.74 13.29
CA GLY A 124 12.30 -20.45 12.46
C GLY A 124 11.34 -19.57 11.65
N VAL A 125 11.41 -18.24 11.73
CA VAL A 125 10.72 -17.39 10.74
C VAL A 125 11.68 -17.11 9.60
N GLU A 126 11.54 -17.85 8.50
CA GLU A 126 12.22 -17.55 7.23
C GLU A 126 12.10 -16.05 6.93
N ALA A 127 13.22 -15.46 6.52
CA ALA A 127 13.28 -14.07 6.09
C ALA A 127 12.10 -13.81 5.14
N PRO A 128 11.27 -12.79 5.39
CA PRO A 128 10.10 -12.52 4.56
C PRO A 128 10.59 -12.36 3.12
N ALA A 129 10.17 -13.29 2.25
CA ALA A 129 10.49 -13.23 0.84
C ALA A 129 10.20 -11.80 0.34
N PRO A 130 11.14 -11.17 -0.40
CA PRO A 130 10.99 -9.78 -0.80
C PRO A 130 9.64 -9.61 -1.47
N ALA A 131 8.86 -8.63 -0.97
CA ALA A 131 7.50 -8.41 -1.41
C ALA A 131 7.47 -8.35 -2.95
N PRO A 132 6.61 -9.13 -3.63
CA PRO A 132 6.62 -9.20 -5.09
C PRO A 132 6.41 -7.81 -5.66
N SER A 133 7.10 -7.53 -6.78
CA SER A 133 7.04 -6.21 -7.39
C SER A 133 5.56 -5.82 -7.63
N PRO A 134 5.20 -4.54 -7.42
CA PRO A 134 3.82 -4.08 -7.60
C PRO A 134 3.30 -4.26 -9.03
N TYR A 135 4.19 -4.57 -9.98
CA TYR A 135 3.89 -4.83 -11.38
C TYR A 135 3.94 -6.33 -11.66
N THR A 136 2.80 -7.01 -11.50
CA THR A 136 2.62 -8.36 -12.05
C THR A 136 2.06 -8.24 -13.48
N PRO A 137 2.78 -8.70 -14.52
CA PRO A 137 2.30 -8.64 -15.92
C PRO A 137 1.05 -9.50 -16.18
N SER A 138 0.76 -10.46 -15.30
CA SER A 138 -0.33 -11.41 -15.48
C SER A 138 -1.68 -10.80 -15.11
N ARG A 139 -2.45 -10.43 -16.14
CA ARG A 139 -3.81 -9.86 -16.04
C ARG A 139 -4.84 -10.78 -15.35
N SER A 140 -4.53 -12.08 -15.21
CA SER A 140 -5.41 -13.13 -14.69
C SER A 140 -5.19 -13.48 -13.21
N VAL A 141 -4.09 -13.05 -12.59
CA VAL A 141 -3.80 -13.45 -11.19
C VAL A 141 -4.57 -12.54 -10.24
N LYS A 142 -5.61 -13.09 -9.62
CA LYS A 142 -6.36 -12.42 -8.56
C LYS A 142 -5.51 -12.45 -7.29
N ALA A 143 -5.35 -11.31 -6.61
CA ALA A 143 -4.71 -11.28 -5.30
C ALA A 143 -5.28 -12.38 -4.39
N SER A 144 -4.41 -13.23 -3.85
CA SER A 144 -4.78 -14.09 -2.74
C SER A 144 -5.28 -13.19 -1.61
N LYS A 145 -6.49 -13.46 -1.12
CA LYS A 145 -6.99 -12.76 0.07
C LYS A 145 -6.05 -13.19 1.20
N SER A 146 -5.26 -12.25 1.72
CA SER A 146 -4.47 -12.52 2.93
C SER A 146 -5.43 -12.98 4.03
N ASN A 147 -5.15 -14.18 4.57
CA ASN A 147 -5.89 -14.72 5.70
C ASN A 147 -5.69 -13.75 6.87
N LYS A 148 -6.76 -13.08 7.31
CA LYS A 148 -6.69 -12.09 8.39
C LYS A 148 -6.19 -12.69 9.72
N SER A 149 -6.18 -14.01 9.83
CA SER A 149 -5.75 -14.79 11.00
C SER A 149 -4.26 -15.12 11.01
N SER A 150 -3.48 -14.81 9.96
CA SER A 150 -2.05 -15.12 9.96
C SER A 150 -1.29 -14.18 10.89
N PHE A 151 -0.49 -14.76 11.79
CA PHE A 151 0.44 -14.06 12.66
C PHE A 151 1.31 -13.08 11.85
N SER A 152 1.32 -11.82 12.26
CA SER A 152 1.99 -10.72 11.56
C SER A 152 3.20 -10.29 12.36
N LEU A 153 4.41 -10.42 11.81
CA LEU A 153 5.66 -10.05 12.49
C LEU A 153 5.65 -8.58 12.93
N SER A 154 5.15 -7.68 12.09
CA SER A 154 5.02 -6.27 12.47
C SER A 154 4.10 -6.08 13.69
N GLN A 155 3.08 -6.92 13.87
CA GLN A 155 2.14 -6.79 14.97
C GLN A 155 2.72 -7.24 16.32
N THR A 156 3.70 -8.15 16.34
CA THR A 156 4.34 -8.63 17.58
C THR A 156 5.04 -7.51 18.32
N PHE A 157 5.62 -6.55 17.58
CA PHE A 157 6.24 -5.38 18.17
C PHE A 157 5.22 -4.54 18.96
N LEU A 158 3.95 -4.48 18.57
CA LEU A 158 2.95 -3.63 19.24
C LEU A 158 2.32 -4.30 20.48
N ARG A 159 3.14 -4.93 21.32
CA ARG A 159 2.71 -5.54 22.58
C ARG A 159 2.63 -4.49 23.70
N SER A 160 1.73 -4.71 24.64
CA SER A 160 1.61 -3.96 25.89
C SER A 160 1.35 -4.93 27.03
N ASP A 161 2.00 -4.69 28.18
CA ASP A 161 1.72 -5.46 29.38
C ASP A 161 0.46 -4.95 30.08
N PRO A 162 -0.34 -5.84 30.71
CA PRO A 162 -1.58 -5.44 31.38
C PRO A 162 -1.31 -4.61 32.65
N GLU A 163 -0.22 -4.90 33.37
CA GLU A 163 0.18 -4.19 34.59
C GLU A 163 0.80 -2.82 34.27
N HIS A 164 1.52 -2.73 33.15
CA HIS A 164 2.26 -1.54 32.74
C HIS A 164 1.89 -1.16 31.30
N PRO A 165 0.73 -0.49 31.10
CA PRO A 165 0.22 -0.22 29.78
C PRO A 165 1.16 0.71 29.00
N ASN A 166 1.47 0.33 27.76
CA ASN A 166 2.37 1.08 26.89
C ASN A 166 1.80 2.50 26.61
N PRO A 167 2.53 3.59 26.92
CA PRO A 167 2.05 4.95 26.77
C PRO A 167 1.81 5.39 25.31
N PHE A 168 2.31 4.62 24.33
CA PHE A 168 2.16 4.88 22.90
C PHE A 168 0.96 4.19 22.26
N LEU A 169 0.36 3.22 22.95
CA LEU A 169 -0.77 2.45 22.43
C LEU A 169 -2.08 2.88 23.12
N PRO A 170 -3.22 2.82 22.41
CA PRO A 170 -4.51 2.97 23.04
C PRO A 170 -4.76 1.80 23.98
N TYR A 171 -5.31 2.08 25.15
CA TYR A 171 -5.58 1.08 26.18
C TYR A 171 -7.08 0.86 26.32
N LYS A 172 -7.51 -0.41 26.38
CA LYS A 172 -8.91 -0.76 26.63
C LYS A 172 -9.05 -1.05 28.12
N ASN A 173 -9.90 -0.29 28.82
CA ASN A 173 -10.18 -0.57 30.22
C ASN A 173 -10.96 -1.91 30.32
N PRO A 174 -10.46 -2.91 31.09
CA PRO A 174 -11.13 -4.20 31.22
C PRO A 174 -12.52 -4.11 31.84
N GLU A 175 -12.74 -3.19 32.77
CA GLU A 175 -14.03 -3.07 33.50
C GLU A 175 -15.12 -2.41 32.65
N THR A 176 -14.79 -1.29 32.00
CA THR A 176 -15.77 -0.48 31.26
C THR A 176 -15.85 -0.82 29.77
N GLY A 177 -14.87 -1.57 29.25
CA GLY A 177 -14.73 -1.88 27.82
C GLY A 177 -14.41 -0.68 26.92
N ARG A 178 -14.33 0.54 27.46
CA ARG A 178 -14.06 1.78 26.71
C ARG A 178 -12.58 1.89 26.36
N TRP A 179 -12.29 2.34 25.15
CA TRP A 179 -10.93 2.65 24.71
C TRP A 179 -10.50 4.03 25.20
N ARG A 180 -9.38 4.09 25.90
CA ARG A 180 -8.66 5.32 26.20
C ARG A 180 -7.65 5.58 25.08
N GLY A 181 -7.52 6.85 24.67
CA GLY A 181 -6.46 7.26 23.75
C GLY A 181 -5.07 7.00 24.35
N ALA A 182 -4.06 6.90 23.49
CA ALA A 182 -2.68 6.78 23.94
C ALA A 182 -2.27 8.01 24.78
N MET A 183 -1.52 7.80 25.86
CA MET A 183 -1.06 8.89 26.75
C MET A 183 -0.18 9.90 26.00
N ILE A 184 0.54 9.45 24.97
CA ILE A 184 1.35 10.28 24.09
C ILE A 184 0.80 10.19 22.67
N SER A 185 0.43 11.33 22.10
CA SER A 185 -0.12 11.42 20.75
C SER A 185 0.87 11.01 19.67
N LEU A 186 0.38 10.54 18.51
CA LEU A 186 1.23 10.07 17.41
C LEU A 186 2.25 11.12 16.91
N ARG A 187 1.93 12.43 17.02
CA ARG A 187 2.87 13.51 16.71
C ARG A 187 4.04 13.50 17.69
N ARG A 188 3.75 13.49 18.99
CA ARG A 188 4.76 13.44 20.06
C ARG A 188 5.56 12.14 20.04
N GLN A 189 4.94 11.00 19.74
CA GLN A 189 5.64 9.74 19.52
C GLN A 189 6.69 9.88 18.42
N ASN A 190 6.33 10.47 17.28
CA ASN A 190 7.25 10.71 16.18
C ASN A 190 8.39 11.66 16.56
N GLU A 191 8.11 12.72 17.34
CA GLU A 191 9.14 13.62 17.85
C GLU A 191 10.13 12.88 18.76
N LEU A 192 9.64 12.05 19.70
CA LEU A 192 10.49 11.24 20.58
C LEU A 192 11.32 10.23 19.80
N VAL A 193 10.72 9.50 18.85
CA VAL A 193 11.44 8.53 18.00
C VAL A 193 12.50 9.23 17.16
N LYS A 194 12.20 10.38 16.56
CA LYS A 194 13.18 11.17 15.79
C LYS A 194 14.34 11.65 16.66
N LEU A 195 14.06 12.12 17.88
CA LEU A 195 15.13 12.50 18.81
C LEU A 195 15.94 11.26 19.22
N ALA A 196 15.29 10.18 19.63
CA ALA A 196 15.96 8.97 20.07
C ALA A 196 16.84 8.36 18.97
N ALA A 197 16.38 8.36 17.72
CA ALA A 197 17.17 7.93 16.57
C ALA A 197 18.43 8.78 16.35
N LYS A 198 18.37 10.10 16.59
CA LYS A 198 19.56 10.98 16.51
C LYS A 198 20.61 10.68 17.58
N TYR A 199 20.17 10.27 18.77
CA TYR A 199 21.05 9.96 19.90
C TYR A 199 21.32 8.45 20.08
N GLY A 200 20.82 7.59 19.17
CA GLY A 200 21.01 6.14 19.22
C GLY A 200 20.28 5.41 20.36
N VAL A 201 19.28 6.05 20.99
CA VAL A 201 18.51 5.51 22.14
C VAL A 201 17.10 5.05 21.76
N GLU A 202 16.89 4.69 20.49
CA GLU A 202 15.56 4.27 20.00
C GLU A 202 15.07 2.98 20.67
N GLU A 203 15.97 2.03 20.91
CA GLU A 203 15.64 0.72 21.51
C GLU A 203 15.12 0.81 22.95
N LEU A 204 15.46 1.90 23.65
CA LEU A 204 15.03 2.16 25.02
C LEU A 204 13.58 2.68 25.10
N LEU A 205 13.02 3.10 23.96
CA LEU A 205 11.62 3.54 23.91
C LEU A 205 10.67 2.34 23.93
N PRO A 206 9.42 2.54 24.40
CA PRO A 206 8.40 1.55 24.21
C PRO A 206 8.11 1.29 22.74
N PRO A 207 7.75 0.06 22.38
CA PRO A 207 7.50 -0.27 21.00
C PRO A 207 6.31 0.55 20.48
N SER A 208 6.45 1.07 19.26
CA SER A 208 5.49 2.00 18.69
C SER A 208 5.27 1.76 17.21
N ARG A 209 4.14 2.22 16.68
CA ARG A 209 3.89 2.26 15.22
C ARG A 209 4.83 3.22 14.49
N LYS A 210 5.58 4.05 15.22
CA LYS A 210 6.46 5.09 14.68
C LYS A 210 7.93 4.69 14.72
N SER A 211 8.30 3.62 15.43
CA SER A 211 9.67 3.11 15.44
C SER A 211 10.10 2.69 14.05
N THR A 212 11.40 2.82 13.81
CA THR A 212 12.09 2.49 12.58
C THR A 212 11.93 0.99 12.29
N ILE A 213 12.22 0.14 13.28
CA ILE A 213 12.10 -1.32 13.19
C ILE A 213 10.68 -1.74 12.80
N TYR A 214 9.64 -1.16 13.41
CA TYR A 214 8.25 -1.49 13.07
C TYR A 214 7.91 -1.09 11.63
N LYS A 215 8.37 0.08 11.18
CA LYS A 215 8.09 0.55 9.81
C LYS A 215 8.76 -0.33 8.76
N GLU A 216 10.01 -0.71 8.99
CA GLU A 216 10.79 -1.56 8.10
C GLU A 216 10.18 -2.95 8.01
N THR A 217 9.96 -3.60 9.16
CA THR A 217 9.34 -4.94 9.22
C THR A 217 7.97 -4.95 8.55
N LYS A 218 7.13 -3.94 8.81
CA LYS A 218 5.82 -3.80 8.16
C LYS A 218 5.93 -3.59 6.65
N ALA A 219 6.89 -2.78 6.19
CA ALA A 219 7.08 -2.53 4.76
C ALA A 219 7.50 -3.80 4.02
N VAL A 220 8.40 -4.59 4.61
CA VAL A 220 8.83 -5.87 4.04
C VAL A 220 7.70 -6.91 4.08
N GLU A 221 7.01 -7.05 5.23
CA GLU A 221 5.94 -8.04 5.41
C GLU A 221 4.72 -7.78 4.51
N LYS A 222 4.26 -6.52 4.41
CA LYS A 222 2.97 -6.19 3.77
C LYS A 222 3.12 -5.55 2.40
N GLY A 223 4.28 -4.98 2.08
CA GLY A 223 4.53 -4.23 0.85
C GLY A 223 3.58 -3.05 0.61
N LEU A 224 3.54 -2.57 -0.64
CA LEU A 224 2.66 -1.49 -1.05
C LEU A 224 1.22 -2.01 -1.21
N ARG A 225 0.25 -1.35 -0.57
CA ARG A 225 -1.16 -1.77 -0.58
C ARG A 225 -2.12 -0.70 -1.11
N ILE A 226 -1.60 0.28 -1.85
CA ILE A 226 -2.41 1.33 -2.47
C ILE A 226 -3.33 0.70 -3.52
N ARG A 227 -4.59 1.15 -3.63
CA ARG A 227 -5.51 0.59 -4.63
C ARG A 227 -5.00 0.90 -6.04
N GLY A 228 -4.91 -0.12 -6.88
CA GLY A 228 -4.42 -0.02 -8.26
C GLY A 228 -2.93 -0.35 -8.43
N THR A 229 -2.06 0.16 -7.55
CA THR A 229 -0.60 -0.02 -7.61
C THR A 229 -0.03 -0.93 -6.53
N GLY A 230 -0.84 -1.34 -5.55
CA GLY A 230 -0.43 -2.25 -4.51
C GLY A 230 -0.29 -3.69 -5.00
N ILE A 231 0.43 -4.50 -4.24
CA ILE A 231 0.68 -5.91 -4.55
C ILE A 231 -0.66 -6.64 -4.74
N GLY A 232 -0.81 -7.29 -5.91
CA GLY A 232 -2.02 -8.02 -6.30
C GLY A 232 -3.22 -7.13 -6.68
N GLN A 233 -3.06 -5.80 -6.70
CA GLN A 233 -4.09 -4.88 -7.21
C GLN A 233 -3.90 -4.64 -8.71
N LYS A 234 -5.00 -4.26 -9.37
CA LYS A 234 -5.00 -3.91 -10.80
C LYS A 234 -5.56 -2.52 -11.00
N VAL A 235 -4.93 -1.75 -11.89
CA VAL A 235 -5.41 -0.43 -12.32
C VAL A 235 -6.72 -0.58 -13.10
N LYS A 236 -7.70 0.28 -12.80
CA LYS A 236 -9.03 0.27 -13.44
C LYS A 236 -8.98 0.66 -14.93
N GLY A 237 -7.98 1.43 -15.33
CA GLY A 237 -7.86 2.08 -16.63
C GLY A 237 -8.80 3.29 -16.79
N HIS A 238 -8.53 4.13 -17.78
CA HIS A 238 -9.43 5.22 -18.16
C HIS A 238 -10.68 4.67 -18.89
N LYS A 239 -11.76 5.46 -18.99
CA LYS A 239 -12.98 5.03 -19.70
C LYS A 239 -12.70 4.71 -21.17
N TRP A 240 -11.85 5.50 -21.84
CA TRP A 240 -11.53 5.31 -23.26
C TRP A 240 -10.66 4.08 -23.51
N GLU A 241 -9.70 3.75 -22.63
CA GLU A 241 -8.89 2.52 -22.71
C GLU A 241 -9.76 1.27 -22.58
N ARG A 242 -10.78 1.30 -21.73
CA ARG A 242 -11.71 0.17 -21.57
C ARG A 242 -12.64 -0.02 -22.77
N LEU A 243 -12.99 1.07 -23.44
CA LEU A 243 -13.91 1.07 -24.58
C LEU A 243 -13.18 1.02 -25.93
N ILE A 244 -11.85 1.08 -25.96
CA ILE A 244 -11.10 1.19 -27.22
C ILE A 244 -11.38 -0.01 -28.12
N GLU A 245 -11.36 -1.22 -27.56
CA GLU A 245 -11.63 -2.47 -28.28
C GLU A 245 -13.05 -2.47 -28.86
N THR A 246 -14.05 -2.17 -28.03
CA THR A 246 -15.45 -2.10 -28.46
C THR A 246 -15.65 -1.04 -29.54
N ARG A 247 -15.05 0.15 -29.39
CA ARG A 247 -15.13 1.23 -30.37
C ARG A 247 -14.43 0.89 -31.69
N LEU A 248 -13.33 0.13 -31.64
CA LEU A 248 -12.63 -0.35 -32.83
C LEU A 248 -13.46 -1.41 -33.56
N GLU A 249 -14.10 -2.32 -32.83
CA GLU A 249 -14.98 -3.33 -33.41
C GLU A 249 -16.24 -2.70 -34.03
N ASP A 250 -16.87 -1.73 -33.35
CA ASP A 250 -17.99 -0.96 -33.90
C ASP A 250 -17.58 -0.23 -35.19
N ARG A 251 -16.37 0.35 -35.22
CA ARG A 251 -15.82 1.00 -36.42
C ARG A 251 -15.56 -0.02 -37.53
N ARG A 252 -15.00 -1.18 -37.22
CA ARG A 252 -14.75 -2.28 -38.17
C ARG A 252 -16.06 -2.75 -38.79
N LYS A 253 -17.09 -3.02 -37.97
CA LYS A 253 -18.42 -3.43 -38.42
C LYS A 253 -19.10 -2.38 -39.29
N ALA A 254 -18.98 -1.10 -38.93
CA ALA A 254 -19.50 0.01 -39.74
C ALA A 254 -18.81 0.11 -41.11
N MET A 255 -17.49 -0.11 -41.18
CA MET A 255 -16.74 -0.09 -42.44
C MET A 255 -17.10 -1.28 -43.34
N MET A 256 -17.31 -2.47 -42.76
CA MET A 256 -17.76 -3.65 -43.52
C MET A 256 -19.18 -3.46 -44.09
N GLY A 257 -20.07 -2.80 -43.34
CA GLY A 257 -21.42 -2.47 -43.82
C GLY A 257 -21.49 -1.23 -44.74
N MET A 258 -20.40 -0.48 -44.89
CA MET A 258 -20.36 0.77 -45.65
C MET A 258 -20.69 0.58 -47.15
N PRO A 259 -20.15 -0.43 -47.87
CA PRO A 259 -20.46 -0.63 -49.29
C PRO A 259 -21.94 -0.94 -49.53
N GLU A 260 -22.54 -1.81 -48.70
CA GLU A 260 -23.97 -2.14 -48.80
C GLU A 260 -24.84 -0.92 -48.51
N MET A 261 -24.49 -0.14 -47.50
CA MET A 261 -25.20 1.10 -47.15
C MET A 261 -25.17 2.12 -48.29
N ILE A 262 -24.00 2.32 -48.92
CA ILE A 262 -23.83 3.21 -50.08
C ILE A 262 -24.66 2.71 -51.27
N ARG A 263 -24.65 1.41 -51.56
CA ARG A 263 -25.45 0.80 -52.63
C ARG A 263 -26.95 1.10 -52.43
N MET A 264 -27.46 0.85 -51.23
CA MET A 264 -28.86 1.09 -50.88
C MET A 264 -29.22 2.59 -50.93
N TRP A 265 -28.34 3.47 -50.46
CA TRP A 265 -28.56 4.92 -50.49
C TRP A 265 -28.62 5.47 -51.93
N LYS A 266 -27.74 5.00 -52.82
CA LYS A 266 -27.77 5.34 -54.25
C LYS A 266 -29.04 4.84 -54.93
N GLN A 267 -29.42 3.57 -54.71
CA GLN A 267 -30.63 2.98 -55.29
C GLN A 267 -31.93 3.68 -54.84
N ARG A 268 -31.99 4.14 -53.59
CA ARG A 268 -33.16 4.84 -53.02
C ARG A 268 -33.27 6.31 -53.46
N GLY A 269 -32.37 6.79 -54.31
CA GLY A 269 -32.40 8.15 -54.86
C GLY A 269 -31.75 9.21 -53.98
N HIS A 270 -30.52 8.96 -53.49
CA HIS A 270 -29.68 9.95 -52.78
C HIS A 270 -30.40 10.65 -51.61
N GLY A 271 -31.17 9.90 -50.83
CA GLY A 271 -31.84 10.41 -49.62
C GLY A 271 -33.34 10.67 -49.76
N ARG A 272 -33.90 10.77 -50.97
CA ARG A 272 -35.35 11.06 -51.11
C ARG A 272 -36.27 10.00 -50.46
N GLY A 273 -35.86 8.73 -50.46
CA GLY A 273 -36.60 7.65 -49.79
C GLY A 273 -35.91 7.06 -48.54
N TRP A 274 -34.90 7.74 -47.98
CA TRP A 274 -34.14 7.22 -46.84
C TRP A 274 -34.85 7.53 -45.52
N LYS A 275 -35.25 6.49 -44.77
CA LYS A 275 -35.89 6.63 -43.45
C LYS A 275 -34.98 6.26 -42.27
N LYS A 276 -33.79 5.70 -42.54
CA LYS A 276 -32.86 5.15 -41.53
C LYS A 276 -31.81 6.18 -41.10
N TYR A 277 -32.23 7.37 -40.70
CA TYR A 277 -31.29 8.37 -40.17
C TYR A 277 -30.80 7.97 -38.78
N PRO A 278 -29.52 8.22 -38.43
CA PRO A 278 -29.04 8.05 -37.07
C PRO A 278 -29.87 8.90 -36.10
N ARG A 279 -30.19 8.35 -34.94
CA ARG A 279 -30.78 9.14 -33.86
C ARG A 279 -29.68 9.93 -33.18
N LYS A 280 -29.98 11.18 -32.82
CA LYS A 280 -29.11 12.00 -31.96
C LYS A 280 -29.11 11.45 -30.54
#